data_AF-A0A7Z9XNQ5-F1
#
_entry.id   AF-A0A7Z9XNQ5-F1
#
_cell.length_a   1.000
_cell.length_b   1.000
_cell.length_c   1.000
_cell.angle_alpha   90.00
_cell.angle_beta   90.00
_cell.angle_gamma   90.00
#
_symmetry.space_group_name_H-M   'P 1'
#
loop_
_entity.id
_entity.type
_entity.pdbx_description
1 polymer ?
#
loop_
_entity_poly.entity_id
_entity_poly.type
_entity_poly.pdbx_seq_one_letter_code
_entity_poly.pdbx_strand_id
1 'polypeptide(L)'
;MQAVKQARSYGIGEFLEIIGELSQESTKKGLLSRKTKELITFGIALHKHCERCIRIHAEDAKKLGAKEKGLEQVRKISLFMRSTPEKDEHLWSTW
;
A
#
# COMPACT_ATOMS: atom_id res chain seq x y z
N MET A 1 -15.40 14.44 -0.16
CA MET A 1 -14.84 15.40 0.83
C MET A 1 -15.65 15.52 2.13
N GLN A 2 -16.97 15.27 2.15
CA GLN A 2 -17.80 15.35 3.36
C GLN A 2 -17.45 14.27 4.42
N ALA A 3 -17.22 13.02 4.00
CA ALA A 3 -16.76 11.94 4.88
C ALA A 3 -15.43 12.24 5.58
N VAL A 4 -14.50 12.92 4.89
CA VAL A 4 -13.21 13.35 5.47
C VAL A 4 -13.38 14.48 6.48
N LYS A 5 -14.40 15.35 6.32
CA LYS A 5 -14.74 16.39 7.30
C LYS A 5 -15.38 15.78 8.56
N GLN A 6 -16.27 14.81 8.39
CA GLN A 6 -16.91 14.08 9.49
C GLN A 6 -15.91 13.21 10.27
N ALA A 7 -14.89 12.66 9.60
CA ALA A 7 -13.81 11.93 10.27
C ALA A 7 -13.04 12.77 11.31
N ARG A 8 -13.06 14.11 11.20
CA ARG A 8 -12.39 15.02 12.14
C ARG A 8 -13.17 15.23 13.44
N SER A 9 -14.44 14.87 13.49
CA SER A 9 -15.25 14.95 14.72
C SER A 9 -15.22 13.67 15.55
N TYR A 10 -14.67 12.58 15.01
CA TYR A 10 -14.56 11.32 15.74
C TYR A 10 -13.53 11.40 16.86
N GLY A 11 -13.85 10.80 18.00
CA GLY A 11 -12.89 10.57 19.08
C GLY A 11 -11.86 9.51 18.68
N ILE A 12 -10.72 9.45 19.38
CA ILE A 12 -9.64 8.49 19.08
C ILE A 12 -10.13 7.03 19.09
N GLY A 13 -11.07 6.67 19.97
CA GLY A 13 -11.64 5.31 20.04
C GLY A 13 -12.41 4.93 18.78
N GLU A 14 -13.35 5.78 18.36
CA GLU A 14 -14.16 5.59 17.15
C GLU A 14 -13.29 5.58 15.89
N PHE A 15 -12.26 6.43 15.82
CA PHE A 15 -11.29 6.40 14.72
C PHE A 15 -10.53 5.07 14.64
N LEU A 16 -10.09 4.53 15.78
CA LEU A 16 -9.37 3.25 15.82
C LEU A 16 -10.27 2.07 15.44
N GLU A 17 -11.54 2.09 15.83
CA GLU A 17 -12.53 1.09 15.43
C GLU A 17 -12.72 1.08 13.91
N ILE A 18 -12.99 2.25 13.30
CA ILE A 18 -13.16 2.40 11.85
C ILE A 18 -11.93 1.93 11.07
N ILE A 19 -10.72 2.29 11.52
CA ILE A 19 -9.48 1.85 10.87
C ILE A 19 -9.25 0.35 11.05
N GLY A 20 -9.64 -0.20 12.20
CA GLY A 20 -9.62 -1.64 12.47
C GLY A 20 -10.51 -2.41 11.49
N GLU A 21 -11.75 -1.99 11.33
CA GLU A 21 -12.69 -2.58 10.37
C GLU A 21 -12.17 -2.47 8.93
N LEU A 22 -11.71 -1.29 8.53
CA LEU A 22 -11.14 -1.07 7.19
C LEU A 22 -9.93 -1.99 6.94
N SER A 23 -9.09 -2.21 7.95
CA SER A 23 -7.94 -3.12 7.86
C SER A 23 -8.38 -4.57 7.64
N GLN A 24 -9.39 -5.03 8.37
CA GLN A 24 -9.94 -6.38 8.20
C GLN A 24 -10.57 -6.56 6.82
N GLU A 25 -11.39 -5.61 6.39
CA GLU A 25 -12.05 -5.62 5.08
C GLU A 25 -11.04 -5.58 3.93
N SER A 26 -9.99 -4.78 4.07
CA SER A 26 -8.93 -4.68 3.07
C SER A 26 -8.18 -6.02 2.91
N THR A 27 -7.99 -6.77 4.00
CA THR A 27 -7.13 -7.96 4.04
C THR A 27 -7.89 -9.29 3.93
N LYS A 28 -9.23 -9.30 4.07
CA LYS A 28 -10.03 -10.54 3.93
C LYS A 28 -9.92 -11.15 2.53
N LYS A 29 -10.10 -12.47 2.43
CA LYS A 29 -10.09 -13.16 1.12
C LYS A 29 -11.27 -12.68 0.25
N GLY A 30 -11.03 -12.49 -1.03
CA GLY A 30 -12.06 -12.14 -2.02
C GLY A 30 -11.59 -12.49 -3.43
N LEU A 31 -12.00 -11.71 -4.43
CA LEU A 31 -11.52 -11.85 -5.82
C LEU A 31 -9.99 -11.83 -5.92
N LEU A 32 -9.36 -10.94 -5.14
CA LEU A 32 -7.91 -10.96 -4.93
C LEU A 32 -7.56 -11.84 -3.74
N SER A 33 -6.55 -12.70 -3.94
CA SER A 33 -5.98 -13.50 -2.86
C SER A 33 -5.35 -12.62 -1.78
N ARG A 34 -5.26 -13.12 -0.55
CA ARG A 34 -4.54 -12.43 0.54
C ARG A 34 -3.10 -12.12 0.15
N LYS A 35 -2.40 -13.05 -0.52
CA LYS A 35 -1.04 -12.85 -1.02
C LYS A 35 -0.96 -11.66 -1.97
N THR A 36 -1.89 -11.56 -2.91
CA THR A 36 -1.95 -10.43 -3.86
C THR A 36 -2.16 -9.11 -3.14
N LYS A 37 -3.08 -9.07 -2.17
CA LYS A 37 -3.34 -7.88 -1.35
C LYS A 37 -2.14 -7.46 -0.51
N GLU A 38 -1.41 -8.40 0.08
CA GLU A 38 -0.16 -8.10 0.80
C GLU A 38 0.93 -7.56 -0.12
N LEU A 39 1.09 -8.10 -1.34
CA LEU A 39 2.05 -7.58 -2.32
C LEU A 39 1.71 -6.14 -2.76
N ILE A 40 0.42 -5.81 -2.92
CA ILE A 40 -0.03 -4.43 -3.18
C ILE A 40 0.31 -3.54 -2.00
N THR A 41 -0.01 -3.97 -0.78
CA THR A 41 0.24 -3.20 0.44
C THR A 41 1.74 -2.98 0.67
N PHE A 42 2.58 -3.97 0.36
CA PHE A 42 4.03 -3.86 0.35
C PHE A 42 4.53 -2.81 -0.64
N GLY A 43 3.98 -2.78 -1.87
CA GLY A 43 4.27 -1.73 -2.85
C GLY A 43 3.91 -0.32 -2.36
N ILE A 44 2.74 -0.16 -1.76
CA ILE A 44 2.31 1.12 -1.16
C ILE A 44 3.24 1.52 0.00
N ALA A 45 3.65 0.56 0.83
CA ALA A 45 4.59 0.79 1.93
C ALA A 45 5.96 1.30 1.43
N LEU A 46 6.47 0.73 0.34
CA LEU A 46 7.68 1.21 -0.35
C LEU A 46 7.49 2.63 -0.89
N HIS A 47 6.35 2.90 -1.54
CA HIS A 47 6.10 4.20 -2.14
C HIS A 47 6.06 5.33 -1.08
N LYS A 48 5.41 5.08 0.07
CA LYS A 48 5.31 6.05 1.17
C LYS A 48 6.49 6.05 2.16
N HIS A 49 7.55 5.28 1.89
CA HIS A 49 8.73 5.16 2.76
C HIS A 49 8.44 4.79 4.22
N CYS A 50 7.49 3.88 4.46
CA CYS A 50 7.17 3.42 5.81
C CYS A 50 7.96 2.15 6.17
N GLU A 51 9.12 2.27 6.82
CA GLU A 51 10.00 1.14 7.17
C GLU A 51 9.28 0.02 7.93
N ARG A 52 8.49 0.39 8.95
CA ARG A 52 7.68 -0.58 9.71
C ARG A 52 6.72 -1.34 8.80
N CYS A 53 6.02 -0.62 7.92
CA CYS A 53 5.06 -1.21 7.00
C CYS A 53 5.75 -2.12 5.97
N ILE A 54 6.91 -1.69 5.45
CA ILE A 54 7.72 -2.45 4.48
C ILE A 54 8.08 -3.81 5.10
N ARG A 55 8.56 -3.81 6.34
CA ARG A 55 8.92 -5.05 7.05
C ARG A 55 7.71 -5.96 7.26
N ILE A 56 6.62 -5.43 7.80
CA ILE A 56 5.43 -6.23 8.14
C ILE A 56 4.85 -6.89 6.88
N HIS A 57 4.58 -6.10 5.84
CA HIS A 57 3.90 -6.60 4.65
C HIS A 57 4.79 -7.48 3.76
N ALA A 58 6.12 -7.27 3.77
CA ALA A 58 7.04 -8.21 3.12
C ALA A 58 7.01 -9.59 3.79
N GLU A 59 7.04 -9.64 5.12
CA GLU A 59 7.01 -10.90 5.87
C GLU A 59 5.65 -11.60 5.76
N ASP A 60 4.55 -10.85 5.82
CA ASP A 60 3.21 -11.43 5.67
C ASP A 60 2.96 -11.94 4.25
N ALA A 61 3.47 -11.25 3.22
CA ALA A 61 3.46 -11.78 1.85
C ALA A 61 4.25 -13.10 1.74
N LYS A 62 5.43 -13.20 2.38
CA LYS A 62 6.23 -14.44 2.41
C LYS A 62 5.49 -15.58 3.11
N LYS A 63 4.87 -15.32 4.26
CA LYS A 63 4.03 -16.31 4.98
C LYS A 63 2.88 -16.83 4.11
N LEU A 64 2.36 -16.00 3.21
CA LEU A 64 1.31 -16.37 2.24
C LEU A 64 1.87 -17.02 0.97
N GLY A 65 3.17 -17.35 0.93
CA GLY A 65 3.82 -18.06 -0.17
C GLY A 65 4.37 -17.17 -1.28
N ALA A 66 4.52 -15.86 -1.06
CA ALA A 66 5.30 -15.02 -1.97
C ALA A 66 6.79 -15.41 -1.88
N LYS A 67 7.43 -15.59 -3.03
CA LYS A 67 8.88 -15.84 -3.12
C LYS A 67 9.63 -14.52 -3.21
N GLU A 68 10.92 -14.52 -2.87
CA GLU A 68 11.77 -13.33 -2.95
C GLU A 68 11.74 -12.67 -4.33
N LYS A 69 11.75 -13.46 -5.42
CA LYS A 69 11.60 -12.96 -6.80
C LYS A 69 10.32 -12.11 -7.00
N GLY A 70 9.22 -12.46 -6.33
CA GLY A 70 7.97 -11.69 -6.40
C GLY A 70 8.07 -10.36 -5.65
N LEU A 71 8.73 -10.34 -4.48
CA LEU A 71 9.01 -9.10 -3.76
C LEU A 71 9.95 -8.18 -4.56
N GLU A 72 10.97 -8.75 -5.20
CA GLU A 72 11.88 -8.04 -6.08
C GLU A 72 11.14 -7.36 -7.24
N GLN A 73 10.18 -8.03 -7.87
CA GLN A 73 9.32 -7.43 -8.89
C GLN A 73 8.54 -6.22 -8.34
N VAL A 74 7.95 -6.33 -7.16
CA VAL A 74 7.22 -5.20 -6.53
C VAL A 74 8.16 -4.03 -6.21
N ARG A 75 9.40 -4.30 -5.75
CA ARG A 75 10.41 -3.25 -5.54
C ARG A 75 10.76 -2.53 -6.84
N LYS A 76 10.96 -3.27 -7.93
CA LYS A 76 11.24 -2.70 -9.27
C LYS A 76 10.08 -1.83 -9.76
N ILE A 77 8.84 -2.29 -9.61
CA ILE A 77 7.65 -1.50 -9.92
C ILE A 77 7.63 -0.22 -9.08
N SER A 78 7.88 -0.32 -7.77
CA SER A 78 7.90 0.84 -6.88
C SER A 78 8.98 1.86 -7.24
N LEU A 79 10.16 1.40 -7.67
CA LEU A 79 11.23 2.27 -8.16
C LEU A 79 10.85 2.96 -9.48
N PHE A 80 10.32 2.19 -10.44
CA PHE A 80 9.83 2.70 -11.71
C PHE A 80 8.78 3.80 -11.53
N MET A 81 7.79 3.57 -10.67
CA MET A 81 6.73 4.55 -10.40
C MET A 81 7.23 5.81 -9.68
N ARG A 82 8.44 5.79 -9.14
CA ARG A 82 9.09 6.94 -8.49
C ARG A 82 10.11 7.63 -9.39
N SER A 83 10.58 6.97 -10.45
CA SER A 83 11.53 7.56 -11.39
C SER A 83 10.88 8.56 -12.34
N THR A 84 9.56 8.71 -12.30
CA THR A 84 8.86 9.67 -13.15
C THR A 84 9.19 11.10 -12.73
N PRO A 85 9.57 11.98 -13.67
CA PRO A 85 9.94 13.35 -13.36
C PRO A 85 8.68 14.16 -13.02
N GLU A 86 8.31 14.17 -11.74
CA GLU A 86 7.09 14.81 -11.22
C GLU A 86 6.97 16.31 -11.61
N LYS A 87 8.10 16.97 -11.92
CA LYS A 87 8.19 18.41 -12.14
C LYS A 87 8.69 18.84 -13.52
N ASP A 88 8.84 17.92 -14.46
CA ASP A 88 9.32 18.23 -15.81
C ASP A 88 8.25 17.89 -16.85
N GLU A 89 7.39 18.88 -17.12
CA GLU A 89 6.32 18.80 -18.12
C GLU A 89 6.86 18.54 -19.55
N HIS A 90 8.11 18.93 -19.82
CA HIS A 90 8.76 18.68 -21.09
C HIS A 90 9.13 17.19 -21.24
N LEU A 91 9.63 16.55 -20.18
CA LEU A 91 9.85 15.10 -20.17
C LEU A 91 8.54 14.31 -20.37
N TRP A 92 7.41 14.78 -19.81
CA TRP A 92 6.10 14.12 -20.02
C TRP A 92 5.56 14.21 -21.45
N SER A 93 5.93 15.25 -22.20
CA SER A 93 5.48 15.47 -23.58
C SER A 93 6.41 14.86 -24.64
N THR A 94 7.60 14.41 -24.24
CA THR A 94 8.62 13.83 -25.13
C THR A 94 8.87 12.33 -24.90
N TRP A 95 8.27 11.75 -23.86
CA TRP A 95 8.14 10.31 -23.67
C TRP A 95 6.95 9.77 -24.46
#